data_AF-A0A8S2EZD4-F1
#
_entry.id   AF-A0A8S2EZD4-F1
#
_cell.length_a   1.000
_cell.length_b   1.000
_cell.length_c   1.000
_cell.angle_alpha   90.00
_cell.angle_beta   90.00
_cell.angle_gamma   90.00
#
_symmetry.space_group_name_H-M   'P 1'
#
loop_
_entity.id
_entity.type
_entity.pdbx_description
1 polymer ?
#
loop_
_entity_poly.entity_id
_entity_poly.type
_entity_poly.pdbx_seq_one_letter_code
_entity_poly.pdbx_strand_id
1 'polypeptide(L)'
;KETGGALAKGGAYLDLNAFSSPEELASLGLDRLKSALLALGMKCGGTLEERAKRLFAAKGKSFEDIDQSLFMKETTKGKRGTKESERNKEIAGLESQIYRLVELLSEQRASTIENIRRKQARAGEENEDDDDATAAISDDESDTEEDGLVYNPKNLPLGWDGKPIPYWLYKLHGLNMYYNCEICGNHKYRGPKAFQRHFAEWRHAHGMRCLGIPNTAHFANIVLIEDAIALWNKLKHNKDDERWKPDMEVGLFE
;
A
#
# COMPACT_ATOMS: atom_id res chain seq x y z
N LYS A 1 21.04 -40.09 -2.32
CA LYS A 1 20.15 -39.72 -1.18
C LYS A 1 21.06 -39.07 -0.15
N GLU A 2 21.32 -37.78 -0.30
CA GLU A 2 22.30 -37.05 0.50
C GLU A 2 21.68 -36.61 1.81
N THR A 3 22.09 -37.21 2.91
CA THR A 3 21.78 -36.73 4.26
C THR A 3 22.78 -35.64 4.60
N GLY A 4 22.41 -34.39 4.30
CA GLY A 4 23.11 -33.19 4.77
C GLY A 4 23.14 -33.15 6.29
N GLY A 5 24.24 -33.62 6.88
CA GLY A 5 24.45 -33.68 8.32
C GLY A 5 24.50 -32.28 8.94
N ALA A 6 23.77 -32.10 10.03
CA ALA A 6 23.58 -30.87 10.80
C ALA A 6 24.84 -30.29 11.50
N LEU A 7 26.05 -30.69 11.07
CA LEU A 7 27.34 -30.23 11.62
C LEU A 7 28.00 -29.10 10.81
N ALA A 8 27.37 -28.63 9.74
CA ALA A 8 27.99 -27.69 8.79
C ALA A 8 28.26 -26.27 9.34
N LYS A 9 27.98 -25.97 10.61
CA LYS A 9 28.07 -24.59 11.16
C LYS A 9 28.86 -24.42 12.46
N GLY A 10 29.42 -25.47 13.04
CA GLY A 10 30.28 -25.38 14.23
C GLY A 10 31.37 -26.43 14.18
N GLY A 11 32.64 -26.00 14.18
CA GLY A 11 33.77 -26.93 14.22
C GLY A 11 33.77 -27.77 15.50
N ALA A 12 34.13 -29.05 15.41
CA ALA A 12 34.27 -29.91 16.58
C ALA A 12 35.59 -29.63 17.31
N TYR A 13 35.53 -29.53 18.63
CA TYR A 13 36.72 -29.36 19.48
C TYR A 13 37.69 -30.56 19.31
N LEU A 14 38.97 -30.25 19.21
CA LEU A 14 40.06 -31.22 19.15
C LEU A 14 41.09 -30.82 20.20
N ASP A 15 41.37 -31.73 21.15
CA ASP A 15 42.43 -31.52 22.11
C ASP A 15 43.80 -31.69 21.43
N LEU A 16 44.56 -30.61 21.34
CA LEU A 16 45.87 -30.58 20.71
C LEU A 16 46.98 -31.13 21.63
N ASN A 17 46.72 -31.26 22.93
CA ASN A 17 47.70 -31.80 23.87
C ASN A 17 48.02 -33.28 23.60
N ALA A 18 47.06 -34.02 23.03
CA ALA A 18 47.20 -35.42 22.68
C ALA A 18 48.17 -35.72 21.51
N PHE A 19 48.60 -34.70 20.75
CA PHE A 19 49.43 -34.87 19.54
C PHE A 19 50.81 -34.27 19.72
N SER A 20 51.86 -35.04 19.42
CA SER A 20 53.26 -34.62 19.63
C SER A 20 53.88 -34.02 18.38
N SER A 21 53.30 -34.25 17.19
CA SER A 21 53.82 -33.70 15.94
C SER A 21 52.72 -33.25 14.95
N PRO A 22 53.04 -32.35 14.01
CA PRO A 22 52.13 -31.97 12.91
C PRO A 22 51.76 -33.15 12.00
N GLU A 23 52.64 -34.14 11.84
CA GLU A 23 52.39 -35.33 11.03
C GLU A 23 51.31 -36.24 11.64
N GLU A 24 51.26 -36.34 12.97
CA GLU A 24 50.18 -37.06 13.67
C GLU A 24 48.83 -36.36 13.45
N LEU A 25 48.81 -35.02 13.47
CA LEU A 25 47.59 -34.25 13.15
C LEU A 25 47.18 -34.40 11.68
N ALA A 26 48.15 -34.49 10.76
CA ALA A 26 47.91 -34.76 9.36
C ALA A 26 47.19 -36.11 9.13
N SER A 27 47.54 -37.13 9.92
CA SER A 27 46.90 -38.46 9.83
C SER A 27 45.39 -38.46 10.12
N LEU A 28 44.88 -37.46 10.85
CA LEU A 28 43.44 -37.30 11.14
C LEU A 28 42.60 -36.94 9.91
N GLY A 29 43.23 -36.52 8.82
CA GLY A 29 42.58 -36.21 7.56
C GLY A 29 42.02 -34.79 7.46
N LEU A 30 41.64 -34.44 6.22
CA LEU A 30 41.32 -33.08 5.81
C LEU A 30 40.09 -32.50 6.54
N ASP A 31 39.05 -33.31 6.72
CA ASP A 31 37.79 -32.88 7.35
C ASP A 31 37.94 -32.63 8.84
N ARG A 32 38.72 -33.47 9.54
CA ARG A 32 38.96 -33.30 10.97
C ARG A 32 39.77 -32.02 11.24
N LEU A 33 40.83 -31.79 10.47
CA LEU A 33 41.64 -30.57 10.56
C LEU A 33 40.83 -29.31 10.20
N LYS A 34 39.97 -29.39 9.18
CA LYS A 34 39.06 -28.29 8.82
C LYS A 34 38.10 -27.98 9.96
N SER A 35 37.52 -29.01 10.59
CA SER A 35 36.60 -28.83 11.72
C SER A 35 37.30 -28.20 12.93
N ALA A 36 38.52 -28.61 13.26
CA ALA A 36 39.28 -28.06 14.37
C ALA A 36 39.72 -26.60 14.11
N LEU A 37 40.19 -26.28 12.91
CA LEU A 37 40.54 -24.91 12.52
C LEU A 37 39.32 -23.97 12.53
N LEU A 38 38.15 -24.46 12.12
CA LEU A 38 36.89 -23.71 12.20
C LEU A 38 36.45 -23.48 13.65
N ALA A 39 36.64 -24.47 14.53
CA ALA A 39 36.33 -24.33 15.96
C ALA A 39 37.17 -23.24 16.63
N LEU A 40 38.42 -23.06 16.17
CA LEU A 40 39.36 -22.03 16.64
C LEU A 40 39.25 -20.69 15.87
N GLY A 41 38.33 -20.57 14.91
CA GLY A 41 38.18 -19.35 14.10
C GLY A 41 39.35 -19.05 13.15
N MET A 42 40.19 -20.04 12.86
CA MET A 42 41.38 -19.92 12.01
C MET A 42 41.09 -20.26 10.55
N LYS A 43 41.90 -19.73 9.62
CA LYS A 43 41.79 -20.01 8.18
C LYS A 43 42.01 -21.51 7.90
N CYS A 44 41.14 -22.11 7.09
CA CYS A 44 41.19 -23.53 6.71
C CYS A 44 41.71 -23.79 5.28
N GLY A 45 42.30 -22.79 4.62
CA GLY A 45 42.89 -22.94 3.28
C GLY A 45 44.26 -23.62 3.29
N GLY A 46 44.65 -24.18 2.14
CA GLY A 46 45.95 -24.84 1.95
C GLY A 46 45.91 -26.37 1.92
N THR A 47 47.10 -26.95 1.82
CA THR A 47 47.33 -28.41 1.85
C THR A 47 47.04 -28.99 3.24
N LEU A 48 46.92 -30.32 3.32
CA LEU A 48 46.67 -31.02 4.58
C LEU A 48 47.78 -30.77 5.61
N GLU A 49 49.04 -30.74 5.17
CA GLU A 49 50.20 -30.42 6.01
C GLU A 49 50.19 -28.98 6.52
N GLU A 50 49.83 -28.02 5.66
CA GLU A 50 49.73 -26.61 6.04
C GLU A 50 48.66 -26.38 7.10
N ARG A 51 47.54 -27.12 7.03
CA ARG A 51 46.48 -27.09 8.05
C ARG A 51 46.96 -27.69 9.37
N ALA A 52 47.65 -28.82 9.32
CA ALA A 52 48.20 -29.47 10.51
C ALA A 52 49.25 -28.60 11.20
N LYS A 53 50.17 -27.99 10.43
CA LYS A 53 51.17 -27.03 10.94
C LYS A 53 50.51 -25.80 11.58
N ARG A 54 49.47 -25.26 10.96
CA ARG A 54 48.72 -24.10 11.49
C ARG A 54 48.00 -24.44 12.80
N LEU A 55 47.38 -25.61 12.87
CA LEU A 55 46.69 -26.08 14.07
C LEU A 55 47.69 -26.38 15.20
N PHE A 56 48.82 -27.02 14.88
CA PHE A 56 49.89 -27.29 15.84
C PHE A 56 50.56 -26.00 16.35
N ALA A 57 50.71 -24.98 15.51
CA ALA A 57 51.25 -23.68 15.92
C ALA A 57 50.38 -22.93 16.95
N ALA A 58 49.10 -23.28 17.06
CA ALA A 58 48.16 -22.79 18.06
C ALA A 58 48.15 -23.64 19.35
N LYS A 59 48.87 -24.77 19.40
CA LYS A 59 48.96 -25.62 20.60
C LYS A 59 49.66 -24.86 21.73
N GLY A 60 48.96 -24.73 22.87
CA GLY A 60 49.51 -24.15 24.09
C GLY A 60 49.75 -22.63 24.06
N LYS A 61 49.30 -21.93 23.01
CA LYS A 61 49.36 -20.46 22.94
C LYS A 61 48.02 -19.84 23.32
N SER A 62 48.07 -18.68 23.97
CA SER A 62 46.88 -17.88 24.19
C SER A 62 46.41 -17.26 22.87
N PHE A 63 45.14 -16.85 22.80
CA PHE A 63 44.56 -16.23 21.59
C PHE A 63 45.31 -14.95 21.16
N GLU A 64 45.99 -14.28 22.10
CA GLU A 64 46.74 -13.03 21.89
C GLU A 64 48.14 -13.29 21.28
N ASP A 65 48.71 -14.48 21.49
CA ASP A 65 50.05 -14.86 21.03
C ASP A 65 50.05 -15.48 19.62
N ILE A 66 48.88 -15.63 19.01
CA ILE A 66 48.71 -16.20 17.68
C ILE A 66 48.62 -15.05 16.67
N ASP A 67 49.37 -15.16 15.57
CA ASP A 67 49.35 -14.16 14.50
C ASP A 67 47.91 -13.90 14.01
N GLN A 68 47.46 -12.65 14.16
CA GLN A 68 46.13 -12.19 13.81
C GLN A 68 45.81 -12.42 12.32
N SER A 69 46.83 -12.54 11.47
CA SER A 69 46.69 -12.86 10.05
C SER A 69 46.14 -14.27 9.79
N LEU A 70 46.27 -15.19 10.77
CA LEU A 70 45.82 -16.58 10.66
C LEU A 70 44.33 -16.76 10.96
N PHE A 71 43.70 -15.79 11.63
CA PHE A 71 42.27 -15.81 11.91
C PHE A 71 41.44 -15.43 10.68
N MET A 72 40.20 -15.90 10.67
CA MET A 72 39.23 -15.44 9.69
C MET A 72 38.99 -13.93 9.91
N LYS A 73 39.24 -13.11 8.87
CA LYS A 73 38.74 -11.73 8.88
C LYS A 73 37.23 -11.80 9.12
N GLU A 74 36.71 -11.01 10.07
CA GLU A 74 35.28 -10.85 10.25
C GLU A 74 34.67 -10.32 8.94
N THR A 75 34.20 -11.25 8.12
CA THR A 75 33.48 -10.90 6.90
C THR A 75 32.12 -10.36 7.32
N THR A 76 31.62 -9.42 6.55
CA THR A 76 30.34 -8.69 6.62
C THR A 76 29.05 -9.52 6.87
N LYS A 77 29.15 -10.84 7.10
CA LYS A 77 28.06 -11.72 7.53
C LYS A 77 27.52 -11.39 8.94
N GLY A 78 28.33 -10.86 9.85
CA GLY A 78 27.86 -10.42 11.18
C GLY A 78 26.76 -9.37 11.10
N LYS A 79 26.94 -8.33 10.28
CA LYS A 79 25.97 -7.23 10.08
C LYS A 79 24.61 -7.67 9.54
N ARG A 80 24.56 -8.73 8.73
CA ARG A 80 23.30 -9.23 8.15
C ARG A 80 22.46 -9.97 9.19
N GLY A 81 23.12 -10.73 10.08
CA GLY A 81 22.47 -11.36 11.23
C GLY A 81 21.98 -10.34 12.26
N THR A 82 22.70 -9.22 12.45
CA THR A 82 22.25 -8.13 13.34
C THR A 82 20.98 -7.47 12.82
N LYS A 83 20.89 -7.15 11.52
CA LYS A 83 19.70 -6.54 10.93
C LYS A 83 18.48 -7.47 10.93
N GLU A 84 18.69 -8.76 10.71
CA GLU A 84 17.62 -9.77 10.81
C GLU A 84 17.15 -9.95 12.26
N SER A 85 18.07 -9.94 13.22
CA SER A 85 17.76 -9.97 14.65
C SER A 85 16.96 -8.74 15.09
N GLU A 86 17.35 -7.55 14.63
CA GLU A 86 16.62 -6.30 14.88
C GLU A 86 15.19 -6.34 14.31
N ARG A 87 15.03 -6.80 13.07
CA ARG A 87 13.70 -6.97 12.46
C ARG A 87 12.85 -7.98 13.23
N ASN A 88 13.43 -9.11 13.66
CA ASN A 88 12.71 -10.12 14.43
C ASN A 88 12.31 -9.58 15.82
N LYS A 89 13.11 -8.71 16.42
CA LYS A 89 12.78 -8.03 17.68
C LYS A 89 11.57 -7.10 17.53
N GLU A 90 11.48 -6.37 16.43
CA GLU A 90 10.31 -5.53 16.12
C GLU A 90 9.04 -6.37 15.95
N ILE A 91 9.13 -7.47 15.19
CA ILE A 91 8.02 -8.39 14.97
C ILE A 91 7.55 -9.00 16.30
N ALA A 92 8.48 -9.49 17.12
CA ALA A 92 8.16 -10.04 18.44
C ALA A 92 7.47 -9.01 19.36
N GLY A 93 7.87 -7.73 19.25
CA GLY A 93 7.20 -6.63 19.94
C GLY A 93 5.73 -6.48 19.52
N LEU A 94 5.47 -6.44 18.21
CA LEU A 94 4.11 -6.35 17.66
C LEU A 94 3.26 -7.58 18.01
N GLU A 95 3.82 -8.78 17.91
CA GLU A 95 3.15 -10.02 18.29
C GLU A 95 2.71 -9.97 19.75
N SER A 96 3.60 -9.55 20.66
CA SER A 96 3.27 -9.43 22.09
C SER A 96 2.13 -8.44 22.36
N GLN A 97 2.09 -7.32 21.63
CA GLN A 97 1.02 -6.33 21.74
C GLN A 97 -0.31 -6.90 21.24
N ILE A 98 -0.31 -7.60 20.11
CA ILE A 98 -1.50 -8.27 19.57
C ILE A 98 -2.02 -9.31 20.57
N TYR A 99 -1.15 -10.14 21.13
CA TYR A 99 -1.57 -11.12 22.15
C TYR A 99 -2.25 -10.43 23.33
N ARG A 100 -1.68 -9.33 23.85
CA ARG A 100 -2.27 -8.59 24.95
C ARG A 100 -3.61 -7.94 24.58
N LEU A 101 -3.71 -7.35 23.39
CA LEU A 101 -4.95 -6.72 22.92
C LEU A 101 -6.06 -7.75 22.71
N VAL A 102 -5.75 -8.94 22.18
CA VAL A 102 -6.71 -10.03 22.00
C VAL A 102 -7.24 -10.54 23.34
N GLU A 103 -6.40 -10.58 24.37
CA GLU A 103 -6.81 -10.94 25.72
C GLU A 103 -7.77 -9.88 26.31
N LEU A 104 -7.42 -8.60 26.21
CA LEU A 104 -8.25 -7.49 26.69
C LEU A 104 -9.58 -7.36 25.95
N LEU A 105 -9.60 -7.67 24.65
CA LEU A 105 -10.80 -7.60 23.79
C LEU A 105 -11.47 -8.98 23.60
N SER A 106 -11.28 -9.90 24.55
CA SER A 106 -11.78 -11.27 24.45
C SER A 106 -13.31 -11.34 24.34
N GLU A 107 -14.02 -10.48 25.07
CA GLU A 107 -15.49 -10.37 25.03
C GLU A 107 -16.00 -9.88 23.67
N GLN A 108 -15.40 -8.82 23.13
CA GLN A 108 -15.75 -8.25 21.82
C GLN A 108 -15.39 -9.22 20.69
N ARG A 109 -14.26 -9.93 20.82
CA ARG A 109 -13.88 -11.00 19.90
C ARG A 109 -14.89 -12.15 19.91
N ALA A 110 -15.35 -12.59 21.09
CA ALA A 110 -16.38 -13.62 21.18
C ALA A 110 -17.70 -13.15 20.55
N SER A 111 -18.11 -11.91 20.85
CA SER A 111 -19.32 -11.29 20.32
C SER A 111 -19.28 -11.18 18.79
N THR A 112 -18.15 -10.79 18.20
CA THR A 112 -17.99 -10.71 16.74
C THR A 112 -17.97 -12.08 16.07
N ILE A 113 -17.36 -13.10 16.71
CA ILE A 113 -17.42 -14.48 16.22
C ILE A 113 -18.86 -14.98 16.20
N GLU A 114 -19.62 -14.75 17.28
CA GLU A 114 -21.02 -15.14 17.35
C GLU A 114 -21.87 -14.40 16.30
N ASN A 115 -21.64 -13.10 16.12
CA ASN A 115 -22.32 -12.33 15.09
C ASN A 115 -22.06 -12.87 13.68
N ILE A 116 -20.80 -13.18 13.35
CA ILE A 116 -20.43 -13.77 12.05
C ILE A 116 -21.10 -15.14 11.89
N ARG A 117 -21.11 -15.96 12.93
CA ARG A 117 -21.79 -17.27 12.90
C ARG A 117 -23.30 -17.12 12.69
N ARG A 118 -23.96 -16.18 13.38
CA ARG A 118 -25.38 -15.85 13.17
C ARG A 118 -25.64 -15.41 11.73
N LYS A 119 -24.85 -14.49 11.19
CA LYS A 119 -24.95 -14.03 9.79
C LYS A 119 -24.73 -15.15 8.78
N GLN A 120 -23.78 -16.03 9.05
CA GLN A 120 -23.48 -17.16 8.16
C GLN A 120 -24.56 -18.25 8.20
N ALA A 121 -25.22 -18.44 9.34
CA ALA A 121 -26.38 -19.33 9.46
C ALA A 121 -27.63 -18.78 8.75
N ARG A 122 -27.78 -17.44 8.68
CA ARG A 122 -28.89 -16.76 7.99
C ARG A 122 -28.73 -16.63 6.48
N ALA A 123 -27.57 -17.00 5.91
CA ALA A 123 -27.26 -16.89 4.48
C ALA A 123 -28.08 -17.83 3.56
N GLY A 124 -29.19 -18.40 4.05
CA GLY A 124 -30.14 -19.17 3.27
C GLY A 124 -31.33 -18.36 2.76
N GLU A 125 -31.90 -17.43 3.54
CA GLU A 125 -33.13 -16.70 3.13
C GLU A 125 -33.49 -15.44 3.96
N GLU A 126 -32.81 -15.13 5.07
CA GLU A 126 -33.30 -14.14 6.06
C GLU A 126 -32.18 -13.23 6.61
N ASN A 127 -31.42 -12.58 5.72
CA ASN A 127 -30.29 -11.70 6.11
C ASN A 127 -30.57 -10.20 5.89
N GLU A 128 -31.84 -9.81 5.70
CA GLU A 128 -32.21 -8.40 5.46
C GLU A 128 -32.53 -7.62 6.76
N ASP A 129 -32.87 -8.29 7.86
CA ASP A 129 -33.44 -7.61 9.04
C ASP A 129 -32.43 -7.25 10.18
N ASP A 130 -31.24 -7.85 10.25
CA ASP A 130 -30.30 -7.62 11.39
C ASP A 130 -29.32 -6.45 11.18
N ASP A 131 -29.16 -5.95 9.95
CA ASP A 131 -28.31 -4.77 9.67
C ASP A 131 -29.06 -3.43 9.91
N ASP A 132 -30.38 -3.48 10.10
CA ASP A 132 -31.26 -2.31 10.35
C ASP A 132 -31.16 -1.76 11.79
N ALA A 133 -30.89 -2.61 12.79
CA ALA A 133 -30.86 -2.21 14.20
C ALA A 133 -29.71 -1.24 14.58
N THR A 134 -28.73 -1.02 13.69
CA THR A 134 -27.66 -0.01 13.89
C THR A 134 -27.80 1.23 13.00
N ALA A 135 -28.81 1.26 12.12
CA ALA A 135 -29.02 2.29 11.11
C ALA A 135 -30.34 3.07 11.25
N ALA A 136 -31.13 2.82 12.30
CA ALA A 136 -32.37 3.55 12.58
C ALA A 136 -32.13 5.00 13.05
N ILE A 137 -31.78 5.89 12.11
CA ILE A 137 -32.02 7.34 12.17
C ILE A 137 -32.76 7.74 10.87
N SER A 138 -34.08 7.89 11.01
CA SER A 138 -35.05 8.66 10.19
C SER A 138 -35.12 8.43 8.67
N ASP A 139 -36.05 7.57 8.30
CA ASP A 139 -37.15 7.67 7.30
C ASP A 139 -37.38 9.01 6.53
N ASP A 140 -37.56 8.93 5.20
CA ASP A 140 -38.63 9.58 4.39
C ASP A 140 -38.53 9.18 2.88
N GLU A 141 -39.47 8.33 2.45
CA GLU A 141 -40.24 8.31 1.18
C GLU A 141 -39.59 8.59 -0.22
N SER A 142 -39.71 7.63 -1.15
CA SER A 142 -40.61 7.71 -2.33
C SER A 142 -40.23 6.76 -3.49
N ASP A 143 -41.24 5.98 -3.87
CA ASP A 143 -41.53 5.02 -4.94
C ASP A 143 -40.98 5.23 -6.39
N THR A 144 -40.55 4.16 -7.07
CA THR A 144 -41.04 3.73 -8.43
C THR A 144 -40.40 2.43 -8.94
N GLU A 145 -41.24 1.60 -9.56
CA GLU A 145 -41.06 0.19 -9.94
C GLU A 145 -40.24 -0.08 -11.22
N GLU A 146 -39.72 -1.32 -11.27
CA GLU A 146 -39.50 -2.20 -12.43
C GLU A 146 -38.40 -1.89 -13.48
N ASP A 147 -37.25 -2.58 -13.34
CA ASP A 147 -36.82 -3.69 -14.21
C ASP A 147 -35.27 -3.78 -14.28
N GLY A 148 -34.70 -4.91 -13.86
CA GLY A 148 -33.27 -5.25 -14.03
C GLY A 148 -32.22 -4.58 -13.12
N LEU A 149 -32.59 -3.92 -12.02
CA LEU A 149 -31.64 -3.21 -11.16
C LEU A 149 -30.84 -4.18 -10.25
N VAL A 150 -29.53 -4.26 -10.47
CA VAL A 150 -28.56 -4.81 -9.51
C VAL A 150 -28.74 -4.08 -8.18
N TYR A 151 -29.22 -4.80 -7.15
CA TYR A 151 -29.52 -4.26 -5.81
C TYR A 151 -28.31 -3.49 -5.26
N ASN A 152 -28.45 -2.16 -5.21
CA ASN A 152 -27.46 -1.21 -4.70
C ASN A 152 -28.02 -0.50 -3.44
N PRO A 153 -28.16 -1.24 -2.33
CA PRO A 153 -28.90 -0.77 -1.15
C PRO A 153 -28.25 0.40 -0.42
N LYS A 154 -26.99 0.75 -0.72
CA LYS A 154 -26.31 1.95 -0.17
C LYS A 154 -26.26 3.13 -1.15
N ASN A 155 -26.96 3.02 -2.28
CA ASN A 155 -26.93 3.98 -3.38
C ASN A 155 -25.49 4.46 -3.67
N LEU A 156 -24.50 3.56 -3.63
CA LEU A 156 -23.10 3.89 -3.90
C LEU A 156 -22.92 3.96 -5.43
N PRO A 157 -22.18 4.91 -6.00
CA PRO A 157 -22.21 5.11 -7.43
C PRO A 157 -21.49 3.92 -8.04
N LEU A 158 -22.16 3.25 -8.97
CA LEU A 158 -21.62 2.08 -9.63
C LEU A 158 -20.33 2.48 -10.36
N GLY A 159 -19.31 1.64 -10.23
CA GLY A 159 -18.10 1.78 -11.04
C GLY A 159 -18.42 1.55 -12.52
N TRP A 160 -17.43 1.77 -13.37
CA TRP A 160 -17.49 1.43 -14.79
C TRP A 160 -17.68 -0.09 -15.05
N ASP A 161 -17.55 -0.93 -14.01
CA ASP A 161 -17.71 -2.39 -14.02
C ASP A 161 -19.09 -2.86 -13.47
N GLY A 162 -20.02 -1.94 -13.19
CA GLY A 162 -21.36 -2.29 -12.69
C GLY A 162 -21.41 -2.89 -11.28
N LYS A 163 -20.26 -2.98 -10.59
CA LYS A 163 -20.13 -3.45 -9.20
C LYS A 163 -20.03 -2.29 -8.22
N PRO A 164 -20.50 -2.46 -6.98
CA PRO A 164 -20.41 -1.44 -5.94
C PRO A 164 -18.94 -1.13 -5.62
N ILE A 165 -18.59 0.16 -5.72
CA ILE A 165 -17.23 0.66 -5.46
C ILE A 165 -16.88 0.48 -3.97
N PRO A 166 -15.67 0.01 -3.60
CA PRO A 166 -15.26 -0.07 -2.19
C PRO A 166 -15.39 1.27 -1.43
N TYR A 167 -15.85 1.23 -0.17
CA TYR A 167 -16.19 2.42 0.63
C TYR A 167 -15.03 3.42 0.84
N TRP A 168 -13.78 2.94 0.90
CA TRP A 168 -12.61 3.81 0.99
C TRP A 168 -12.35 4.58 -0.31
N LEU A 169 -12.62 3.96 -1.47
CA LEU A 169 -12.50 4.58 -2.78
C LEU A 169 -13.60 5.63 -2.99
N TYR A 170 -14.78 5.37 -2.45
CA TYR A 170 -15.90 6.32 -2.38
C TYR A 170 -15.53 7.61 -1.61
N LYS A 171 -14.90 7.46 -0.44
CA LYS A 171 -14.46 8.60 0.39
C LYS A 171 -13.24 9.33 -0.19
N LEU A 172 -12.32 8.61 -0.82
CA LEU A 172 -11.12 9.18 -1.45
C LEU A 172 -11.43 10.03 -2.69
N HIS A 173 -12.37 9.59 -3.53
CA HIS A 173 -12.71 10.29 -4.77
C HIS A 173 -13.84 11.33 -4.62
N GLY A 174 -14.31 11.59 -3.38
CA GLY A 174 -15.34 12.58 -3.11
C GLY A 174 -16.70 12.24 -3.73
N LEU A 175 -16.98 10.96 -3.97
CA LEU A 175 -18.24 10.48 -4.55
C LEU A 175 -19.42 10.66 -3.57
N ASN A 176 -19.17 11.05 -2.32
CA ASN A 176 -20.18 11.40 -1.32
C ASN A 176 -20.64 12.85 -1.37
N MET A 177 -20.02 13.68 -2.21
CA MET A 177 -20.39 15.08 -2.36
C MET A 177 -21.34 15.24 -3.54
N TYR A 178 -22.44 15.93 -3.32
CA TYR A 178 -23.38 16.30 -4.37
C TYR A 178 -23.16 17.75 -4.77
N TYR A 179 -23.15 17.99 -6.08
CA TYR A 179 -23.03 19.31 -6.68
C TYR A 179 -24.23 19.55 -7.58
N ASN A 180 -24.84 20.72 -7.49
CA ASN A 180 -26.02 21.06 -8.26
C ASN A 180 -25.63 22.01 -9.40
N CYS A 181 -26.26 21.86 -10.57
CA CYS A 181 -26.10 22.78 -11.69
C CYS A 181 -27.45 23.37 -12.08
N GLU A 182 -27.61 24.69 -11.92
CA GLU A 182 -28.88 25.41 -12.18
C GLU A 182 -29.19 25.46 -13.67
N ILE A 183 -28.19 25.70 -14.51
CA ILE A 183 -28.30 25.69 -15.98
C ILE A 183 -28.83 24.35 -16.52
N CYS A 184 -28.57 23.25 -15.80
CA CYS A 184 -29.08 21.91 -16.12
C CYS A 184 -30.44 21.59 -15.48
N GLY A 185 -31.17 22.58 -14.95
CA GLY A 185 -32.44 22.38 -14.25
C GLY A 185 -32.26 21.85 -12.82
N ASN A 186 -31.26 22.36 -12.09
CA ASN A 186 -30.89 21.92 -10.73
C ASN A 186 -30.57 20.42 -10.62
N HIS A 187 -30.04 19.83 -11.70
CA HIS A 187 -29.61 18.44 -11.69
C HIS A 187 -28.45 18.21 -10.72
N LYS A 188 -28.58 17.16 -9.90
CA LYS A 188 -27.57 16.77 -8.91
C LYS A 188 -26.52 15.85 -9.55
N TYR A 189 -25.26 16.27 -9.49
CA TYR A 189 -24.11 15.48 -9.94
C TYR A 189 -23.34 14.95 -8.74
N ARG A 190 -22.87 13.72 -8.87
CA ARG A 190 -22.20 13.02 -7.78
C ARG A 190 -20.69 13.03 -7.94
N GLY A 191 -20.03 13.73 -7.05
CA GLY A 191 -18.60 13.88 -6.96
C GLY A 191 -17.99 14.85 -7.98
N PRO A 192 -16.78 15.36 -7.71
CA PRO A 192 -16.18 16.44 -8.48
C PRO A 192 -15.90 16.06 -9.95
N LYS A 193 -15.52 14.81 -10.21
CA LYS A 193 -15.14 14.35 -11.56
C LYS A 193 -16.34 14.28 -12.50
N ALA A 194 -17.48 13.78 -12.02
CA ALA A 194 -18.72 13.78 -12.80
C ALA A 194 -19.20 15.21 -13.04
N PHE A 195 -19.09 16.07 -12.02
CA PHE A 195 -19.41 17.48 -12.14
C PHE A 195 -18.43 18.25 -13.04
N GLN A 196 -17.17 17.87 -13.21
CA GLN A 196 -16.34 18.53 -14.24
C GLN A 196 -16.69 18.07 -15.65
N ARG A 197 -17.03 16.79 -15.80
CA ARG A 197 -17.41 16.24 -17.11
C ARG A 197 -18.72 16.82 -17.64
N HIS A 198 -19.67 17.16 -16.76
CA HIS A 198 -20.99 17.62 -17.18
C HIS A 198 -21.00 18.89 -18.05
N PHE A 199 -19.99 19.77 -17.92
CA PHE A 199 -19.87 20.98 -18.74
C PHE A 199 -19.76 20.68 -20.25
N ALA A 200 -19.19 19.52 -20.60
CA ALA A 200 -19.07 19.05 -21.98
C ALA A 200 -20.23 18.12 -22.40
N GLU A 201 -21.12 17.76 -21.49
CA GLU A 201 -22.25 16.88 -21.78
C GLU A 201 -23.37 17.64 -22.49
N TRP A 202 -24.15 16.91 -23.28
CA TRP A 202 -25.23 17.47 -24.09
C TRP A 202 -26.25 18.27 -23.26
N ARG A 203 -26.57 17.82 -22.05
CA ARG A 203 -27.56 18.48 -21.17
C ARG A 203 -27.14 19.91 -20.82
N HIS A 204 -25.88 20.11 -20.45
CA HIS A 204 -25.36 21.44 -20.13
C HIS A 204 -25.25 22.31 -21.38
N ALA A 205 -24.76 21.74 -22.49
CA ALA A 205 -24.71 22.44 -23.77
C ALA A 205 -26.09 22.88 -24.27
N HIS A 206 -27.12 22.06 -24.04
CA HIS A 206 -28.50 22.38 -24.36
C HIS A 206 -29.03 23.51 -23.45
N GLY A 207 -28.78 23.45 -22.14
CA GLY A 207 -29.13 24.53 -21.20
C GLY A 207 -28.51 25.87 -21.62
N MET A 208 -27.22 25.87 -21.97
CA MET A 208 -26.53 27.05 -22.51
C MET A 208 -27.15 27.56 -23.82
N ARG A 209 -27.57 26.65 -24.71
CA ARG A 209 -28.27 27.00 -25.96
C ARG A 209 -29.63 27.65 -25.70
N CYS A 210 -30.38 27.19 -24.71
CA CYS A 210 -31.66 27.82 -24.30
C CYS A 210 -31.47 29.25 -23.78
N LEU A 211 -30.31 29.53 -23.17
CA LEU A 211 -29.92 30.88 -22.72
C LEU A 211 -29.34 31.75 -23.86
N GLY A 212 -29.13 31.19 -25.05
CA GLY A 212 -28.52 31.88 -26.18
C GLY A 212 -27.01 32.11 -26.03
N ILE A 213 -26.35 31.38 -25.13
CA ILE A 213 -24.91 31.51 -24.85
C ILE A 213 -24.16 30.34 -25.52
N PRO A 214 -23.07 30.59 -26.29
CA PRO A 214 -22.29 29.52 -26.87
C PRO A 214 -21.48 28.77 -25.80
N ASN A 215 -21.62 27.43 -25.76
CA ASN A 215 -20.88 26.56 -24.83
C ASN A 215 -19.39 26.48 -25.22
N THR A 216 -18.61 27.45 -24.73
CA THR A 216 -17.17 27.58 -24.94
C THR A 216 -16.42 27.42 -23.62
N ALA A 217 -15.11 27.18 -23.67
CA ALA A 217 -14.29 26.98 -22.47
C ALA A 217 -14.32 28.16 -21.48
N HIS A 218 -14.71 29.37 -21.92
CA HIS A 218 -14.90 30.53 -21.06
C HIS A 218 -15.98 30.34 -19.99
N PHE A 219 -16.95 29.45 -20.23
CA PHE A 219 -18.05 29.17 -19.32
C PHE A 219 -17.84 27.91 -18.46
N ALA A 220 -16.61 27.37 -18.44
CA ALA A 220 -16.29 26.25 -17.56
C ALA A 220 -16.46 26.64 -16.08
N ASN A 221 -17.03 25.73 -15.29
CA ASN A 221 -17.33 25.91 -13.86
C ASN A 221 -18.47 26.87 -13.51
N ILE A 222 -19.21 27.39 -14.50
CA ILE A 222 -20.37 28.26 -14.25
C ILE A 222 -21.61 27.40 -14.13
N VAL A 223 -22.26 27.46 -12.96
CA VAL A 223 -23.48 26.69 -12.69
C VAL A 223 -24.73 27.54 -12.55
N LEU A 224 -24.58 28.80 -12.13
CA LEU A 224 -25.69 29.72 -11.94
C LEU A 224 -26.04 30.41 -13.25
N ILE A 225 -27.34 30.58 -13.48
CA ILE A 225 -27.84 31.20 -14.72
C ILE A 225 -27.48 32.69 -14.75
N GLU A 226 -27.60 33.37 -13.61
CA GLU A 226 -27.29 34.80 -13.48
C GLU A 226 -25.82 35.11 -13.81
N ASP A 227 -24.90 34.30 -13.29
CA ASP A 227 -23.46 34.43 -13.55
C ASP A 227 -23.11 34.21 -15.02
N ALA A 228 -23.75 33.23 -15.67
CA ALA A 228 -23.54 32.94 -17.09
C ALA A 228 -23.95 34.14 -17.96
N ILE A 229 -25.10 34.75 -17.66
CA ILE A 229 -25.61 35.93 -18.38
C ILE A 229 -24.70 37.14 -18.13
N ALA A 230 -24.28 37.38 -16.88
CA ALA A 230 -23.40 38.49 -16.52
C ALA A 230 -22.04 38.38 -17.24
N LEU A 231 -21.46 37.18 -17.29
CA LEU A 231 -20.21 36.95 -18.00
C LEU A 231 -20.37 37.12 -19.52
N TRP A 232 -21.47 36.62 -20.08
CA TRP A 232 -21.74 36.75 -21.52
C TRP A 232 -21.91 38.22 -21.94
N ASN A 233 -22.62 39.03 -21.16
CA ASN A 233 -22.78 40.45 -21.42
C ASN A 233 -21.43 41.20 -21.39
N LYS A 234 -20.54 40.86 -20.44
CA LYS A 234 -19.18 41.42 -20.39
C LYS A 234 -18.34 41.02 -21.61
N LEU A 235 -18.38 39.74 -21.99
CA LEU A 235 -17.67 39.25 -23.18
C LEU A 235 -18.18 39.89 -24.48
N LYS A 236 -19.49 40.13 -24.58
CA LYS A 236 -20.09 40.79 -25.72
C LYS A 236 -19.65 42.26 -25.81
N HIS A 237 -19.69 42.99 -24.70
CA HIS A 237 -19.21 44.38 -24.65
C HIS A 237 -17.74 44.48 -25.05
N ASN A 238 -16.87 43.64 -24.49
CA ASN A 238 -15.45 43.64 -24.85
C ASN A 238 -15.23 43.32 -26.33
N LYS A 239 -15.97 42.35 -26.91
CA LYS A 239 -15.88 42.06 -28.34
C LYS A 239 -16.39 43.19 -29.22
N ASP A 240 -17.45 43.89 -28.80
CA ASP A 240 -18.01 45.04 -29.53
C ASP A 240 -17.06 46.26 -29.48
N ASP A 241 -16.29 46.41 -28.40
CA ASP A 241 -15.23 47.42 -28.26
C ASP A 241 -13.99 47.08 -29.11
N GLU A 242 -13.59 45.81 -29.17
CA GLU A 242 -12.48 45.32 -30.01
C GLU A 242 -12.84 45.28 -31.50
N ARG A 243 -14.13 45.31 -31.85
CA ARG A 243 -14.60 45.30 -33.23
C ARG A 243 -14.33 46.65 -33.88
N TRP A 244 -13.29 46.70 -34.72
CA TRP A 244 -12.94 47.87 -35.53
C TRP A 244 -14.16 48.40 -36.30
N LYS A 245 -14.50 49.69 -36.10
CA LYS A 245 -15.61 50.38 -36.75
C LYS A 245 -15.08 51.25 -37.90
N PRO A 246 -15.37 50.94 -39.17
CA PRO A 246 -14.85 51.69 -40.32
C PRO A 246 -15.28 53.17 -40.34
N ASP A 247 -16.39 53.53 -39.70
CA ASP A 247 -16.90 54.92 -39.65
C ASP A 247 -16.10 55.87 -38.75
N MET A 248 -15.17 55.38 -37.92
CA MET A 248 -14.37 56.25 -37.04
C MET A 248 -13.07 56.78 -37.67
N GLU A 249 -12.67 56.31 -38.85
CA GLU A 249 -11.45 56.79 -39.54
C GLU A 249 -11.72 57.81 -40.66
N VAL A 250 -12.97 57.97 -41.11
CA VAL A 250 -13.30 58.89 -42.22
C VAL A 250 -13.44 60.36 -41.76
N GLY A 251 -13.31 60.64 -40.46
CA GLY A 251 -13.48 61.98 -39.87
C GLY A 251 -12.19 62.73 -39.50
N LEU A 252 -11.01 62.22 -39.86
CA LEU A 252 -9.70 62.85 -39.53
C LEU A 252 -8.93 63.37 -40.75
N PHE A 253 -9.59 63.46 -41.91
CA PHE A 253 -9.06 64.13 -43.10
C PHE A 253 -10.12 65.08 -43.69
N GLU A 254 -10.51 66.09 -42.90
CA GLU A 254 -10.97 67.40 -43.41
C GLU A 254 -10.23 68.51 -42.68
#